data_AF-A0A2A4IRA9-F1
#
_entry.id   AF-A0A2A4IRA9-F1
#
_cell.length_a   1.000
_cell.length_b   1.000
_cell.length_c   1.000
_cell.angle_alpha   90.00
_cell.angle_beta   90.00
_cell.angle_gamma   90.00
#
_symmetry.space_group_name_H-M   'P 1'
#
loop_
_entity.id
_entity.type
_entity.pdbx_description
1 polymer ?
#
loop_
_entity_poly.entity_id
_entity_poly.type
_entity_poly.pdbx_seq_one_letter_code
_entity_poly.pdbx_strand_id
1 'polypeptide(L)'
;MKYLLIFLLSIIIFSCNTKESNNNNTDKATINLDDSTDNNINKTKELKTTDNEENNSSINTNETEESAYYSYTDKEIISFIESGDLETIKKLIESKSLDVNYNLGDKYSKSTPLIQAIKYKQTDIINYLLENNADINLKEELTGFTPLMASFHNIAIAELLIEKGADIEARNVDGINALVYAVSLNDEEMVKFLLENGADANTVCEIENEHIDDISPTPLMNAVYNGNTNIINMLLENGADINYTTDEMTPLIYAAYKGNTNIINTLLENGVDINYTNYYGMTALMYAARFNQFEAAKILLENNADISITDEDGDTALMHAANNGNTNIINVLLENGADINYTNDYGMTALMYAANSMYAAHSNQFEAVKILLENNADTSITDEDGRTALDMAKSKDNKKYNNDIVKLLEEYN
;
A
#
# COMPACT_ATOMS: atom_id res chain seq x y z
N MET A 1 -19.31 7.97 3.74
CA MET A 1 -19.16 6.90 4.74
C MET A 1 -17.87 6.07 4.56
N LYS A 2 -16.88 6.52 3.75
CA LYS A 2 -15.51 5.96 3.70
C LYS A 2 -14.45 6.81 4.44
N TYR A 3 -14.76 8.08 4.77
CA TYR A 3 -13.82 8.99 5.42
C TYR A 3 -13.61 8.79 6.93
N LEU A 4 -14.38 7.90 7.58
CA LEU A 4 -14.21 7.60 9.01
C LEU A 4 -13.18 6.49 9.27
N LEU A 5 -12.83 5.70 8.24
CA LEU A 5 -11.87 4.59 8.36
C LEU A 5 -10.43 5.08 8.55
N ILE A 6 -10.06 6.18 7.88
CA ILE A 6 -8.75 6.83 8.01
C ILE A 6 -8.60 7.53 9.37
N PHE A 7 -9.71 7.95 9.99
CA PHE A 7 -9.68 8.62 11.30
C PHE A 7 -9.49 7.63 12.47
N LEU A 8 -9.88 6.36 12.32
CA LEU A 8 -9.69 5.34 13.36
C LEU A 8 -8.29 4.73 13.36
N LEU A 9 -7.67 4.53 12.19
CA LEU A 9 -6.26 4.12 12.09
C LEU A 9 -5.31 5.18 12.69
N SER A 10 -5.62 6.47 12.51
CA SER A 10 -4.80 7.55 13.07
C SER A 10 -4.99 7.76 14.58
N ILE A 11 -6.16 7.45 15.16
CA ILE A 11 -6.38 7.56 16.62
C ILE A 11 -5.68 6.42 17.40
N ILE A 12 -5.60 5.21 16.85
CA ILE A 12 -4.94 4.08 17.52
C ILE A 12 -3.41 4.25 17.53
N ILE A 13 -2.84 4.80 16.46
CA ILE A 13 -1.40 5.13 16.40
C ILE A 13 -1.04 6.27 17.38
N PHE A 14 -1.94 7.23 17.60
CA PHE A 14 -1.66 8.37 18.50
C PHE A 14 -1.72 8.03 19.99
N SER A 15 -2.51 7.02 20.40
CA SER A 15 -2.59 6.61 21.81
C SER A 15 -1.44 5.72 22.30
N CYS A 16 -0.57 5.21 21.41
CA CYS A 16 0.65 4.48 21.80
C CYS A 16 1.90 5.37 21.96
N ASN A 17 1.91 6.61 21.44
CA ASN A 17 3.14 7.41 21.34
C ASN A 17 3.24 8.64 22.25
N THR A 18 2.31 8.86 23.20
CA THR A 18 2.41 9.99 24.14
C THR A 18 2.72 9.53 25.57
N LYS A 19 3.86 8.87 25.74
CA LYS A 19 4.58 8.82 27.03
C LYS A 19 6.09 8.91 26.81
N GLU A 20 6.57 9.90 26.05
CA GLU A 20 7.94 10.44 26.21
C GLU A 20 8.17 11.67 25.31
N SER A 21 7.94 12.87 25.85
CA SER A 21 8.91 13.99 25.84
C SER A 21 8.23 15.29 26.27
N ASN A 22 8.83 15.90 27.29
CA ASN A 22 8.51 17.22 27.80
C ASN A 22 9.18 18.32 26.95
N ASN A 23 8.53 19.49 26.94
CA ASN A 23 9.08 20.85 26.84
C ASN A 23 9.74 21.31 25.52
N ASN A 24 9.07 22.20 24.79
CA ASN A 24 9.28 23.67 24.88
C ASN A 24 8.53 24.45 23.78
N ASN A 25 7.80 25.48 24.25
CA ASN A 25 7.61 26.82 23.68
C ASN A 25 7.05 27.09 22.25
N THR A 26 5.94 27.84 22.32
CA THR A 26 5.63 29.13 21.66
C THR A 26 4.93 29.20 20.30
N ASP A 27 3.81 29.92 20.37
CA ASP A 27 3.25 30.92 19.45
C ASP A 27 2.03 30.59 18.56
N LYS A 28 0.87 31.01 19.11
CA LYS A 28 -0.09 31.98 18.55
C LYS A 28 -0.60 31.80 17.11
N ALA A 29 -1.90 31.56 17.00
CA ALA A 29 -2.92 32.55 16.57
C ALA A 29 -4.31 31.85 16.56
N THR A 30 -5.23 32.16 17.50
CA THR A 30 -6.44 33.01 17.29
C THR A 30 -7.01 32.90 15.86
N ILE A 31 -8.29 32.57 15.69
CA ILE A 31 -9.40 33.54 15.76
C ILE A 31 -10.73 32.88 16.17
N ASN A 32 -11.40 33.56 17.11
CA ASN A 32 -12.76 33.41 17.61
C ASN A 32 -13.84 33.32 16.53
N LEU A 33 -15.00 32.78 16.90
CA LEU A 33 -16.25 33.55 16.94
C LEU A 33 -17.21 32.94 17.98
N ASP A 34 -17.20 33.60 19.15
CA ASP A 34 -18.28 33.85 20.12
C ASP A 34 -19.70 33.39 19.71
N ASP A 35 -20.35 32.56 20.53
CA ASP A 35 -21.18 32.92 21.70
C ASP A 35 -22.51 33.60 21.31
N SER A 36 -23.63 32.95 21.63
CA SER A 36 -24.48 33.41 22.73
C SER A 36 -25.79 32.62 22.89
N THR A 37 -26.01 32.24 24.16
CA THR A 37 -27.27 32.28 24.93
C THR A 37 -28.32 31.18 24.79
N ASP A 38 -28.27 30.28 25.78
CA ASP A 38 -29.34 29.89 26.72
C ASP A 38 -30.75 30.47 26.48
N ASN A 39 -31.75 29.57 26.45
CA ASN A 39 -32.92 29.66 27.33
C ASN A 39 -33.83 28.41 27.26
N ASN A 40 -33.67 27.55 28.26
CA ASN A 40 -34.69 27.03 29.18
C ASN A 40 -36.21 27.09 28.84
N ILE A 41 -36.85 25.94 29.13
CA ILE A 41 -38.09 25.77 29.95
C ILE A 41 -39.47 25.63 29.24
N ASN A 42 -39.93 24.36 29.30
CA ASN A 42 -41.25 23.84 29.72
C ASN A 42 -42.54 23.98 28.88
N LYS A 43 -43.13 22.79 28.73
CA LYS A 43 -44.49 22.35 29.15
C LYS A 43 -45.61 22.20 28.10
N THR A 44 -45.86 20.92 27.83
CA THR A 44 -47.13 20.15 27.99
C THR A 44 -48.24 20.19 26.95
N LYS A 45 -48.63 18.94 26.58
CA LYS A 45 -49.96 18.38 26.26
C LYS A 45 -50.54 18.81 24.91
N GLU A 46 -51.20 17.98 24.10
CA GLU A 46 -51.91 16.69 24.20
C GLU A 46 -52.20 16.33 22.70
N LEU A 47 -52.13 15.11 22.15
CA LEU A 47 -53.18 14.08 22.19
C LEU A 47 -52.83 12.91 21.22
N LYS A 48 -53.26 11.73 21.65
CA LYS A 48 -53.25 10.36 21.11
C LYS A 48 -53.57 10.18 19.61
N THR A 49 -53.07 9.09 18.98
CA THR A 49 -53.83 7.85 18.68
C THR A 49 -52.99 6.74 18.01
N THR A 50 -53.17 5.49 18.50
CA THR A 50 -53.19 4.14 17.83
C THR A 50 -52.01 3.68 16.93
N ASP A 51 -51.49 2.45 16.90
CA ASP A 51 -51.74 1.12 17.50
C ASP A 51 -50.53 0.21 17.14
N ASN A 52 -50.20 -0.77 18.01
CA ASN A 52 -49.75 -2.18 17.81
C ASN A 52 -48.71 -2.57 16.73
N GLU A 53 -47.87 -3.62 16.81
CA GLU A 53 -47.40 -4.64 17.79
C GLU A 53 -46.31 -5.48 17.05
N GLU A 54 -45.65 -6.40 17.77
CA GLU A 54 -44.85 -7.58 17.34
C GLU A 54 -43.32 -7.39 17.28
N ASN A 55 -42.56 -7.73 18.33
CA ASN A 55 -42.11 -9.06 18.80
C ASN A 55 -41.17 -9.81 17.85
N ASN A 56 -39.96 -10.12 18.34
CA ASN A 56 -39.44 -11.49 18.32
C ASN A 56 -38.31 -11.68 19.34
N SER A 57 -38.70 -12.13 20.54
CA SER A 57 -37.92 -13.04 21.37
C SER A 57 -38.00 -14.44 20.77
N SER A 58 -36.92 -15.21 20.81
CA SER A 58 -36.99 -16.66 20.60
C SER A 58 -36.31 -17.37 21.78
N ILE A 59 -37.12 -17.56 22.82
CA ILE A 59 -36.86 -18.47 23.93
C ILE A 59 -37.38 -19.84 23.50
N ASN A 60 -36.56 -20.89 23.61
CA ASN A 60 -37.02 -22.27 23.60
C ASN A 60 -36.66 -22.90 24.95
N THR A 61 -37.67 -23.21 25.75
CA THR A 61 -37.57 -23.87 27.06
C THR A 61 -37.70 -25.38 26.91
N ASN A 62 -36.82 -26.14 27.56
CA ASN A 62 -37.18 -27.37 28.27
C ASN A 62 -36.08 -27.77 29.29
N GLU A 63 -36.40 -27.47 30.54
CA GLU A 63 -36.14 -28.16 31.82
C GLU A 63 -34.74 -28.61 32.31
N THR A 64 -34.48 -28.17 33.55
CA THR A 64 -33.63 -28.72 34.62
C THR A 64 -32.12 -28.44 34.59
N GLU A 65 -31.76 -27.19 34.89
CA GLU A 65 -30.87 -26.84 36.01
C GLU A 65 -31.03 -25.33 36.26
N GLU A 66 -31.10 -24.94 37.52
CA GLU A 66 -31.29 -23.55 37.96
C GLU A 66 -29.98 -22.77 37.74
N SER A 67 -29.56 -22.60 36.48
CA SER A 67 -28.43 -21.74 36.13
C SER A 67 -28.88 -20.29 36.24
N ALA A 68 -28.40 -19.57 37.25
CA ALA A 68 -28.65 -18.14 37.39
C ALA A 68 -28.18 -17.41 36.13
N TYR A 69 -29.11 -16.92 35.30
CA TYR A 69 -28.78 -16.14 34.11
C TYR A 69 -28.35 -14.74 34.56
N TYR A 70 -27.09 -14.41 34.38
CA TYR A 70 -26.58 -13.08 34.68
C TYR A 70 -26.90 -12.13 33.52
N SER A 71 -27.62 -11.04 33.80
CA SER A 71 -27.95 -10.02 32.81
C SER A 71 -26.85 -8.96 32.78
N TYR A 72 -25.87 -9.11 31.89
CA TYR A 72 -24.86 -8.10 31.58
C TYR A 72 -25.01 -7.61 30.14
N THR A 73 -24.69 -6.35 29.92
CA THR A 73 -24.57 -5.76 28.58
C THR A 73 -23.23 -6.13 27.94
N ASP A 74 -23.16 -6.16 26.62
CA ASP A 74 -21.89 -6.40 25.89
C ASP A 74 -20.75 -5.50 26.39
N LYS A 75 -21.06 -4.24 26.70
CA LYS A 75 -20.09 -3.27 27.22
C LYS A 75 -19.53 -3.66 28.60
N GLU A 76 -20.37 -4.21 29.48
CA GLU A 76 -19.92 -4.70 30.78
C GLU A 76 -19.05 -5.95 30.62
N ILE A 77 -19.46 -6.88 29.74
CA ILE A 77 -18.66 -8.08 29.44
C ILE A 77 -17.29 -7.69 28.87
N ILE A 78 -17.25 -6.76 27.92
CA ILE A 78 -15.99 -6.24 27.37
C ILE A 78 -15.13 -5.60 28.48
N SER A 79 -15.72 -4.87 29.43
CA SER A 79 -14.96 -4.30 30.56
C SER A 79 -14.36 -5.37 31.48
N PHE A 80 -15.03 -6.51 31.66
CA PHE A 80 -14.47 -7.64 32.41
C PHE A 80 -13.31 -8.29 31.66
N ILE A 81 -13.44 -8.43 30.34
CA ILE A 81 -12.33 -8.88 29.49
C ILE A 81 -11.16 -7.91 29.59
N GLU A 82 -11.38 -6.62 29.33
CA GLU A 82 -10.35 -5.57 29.36
C GLU A 82 -9.60 -5.53 30.69
N SER A 83 -10.30 -5.68 31.82
CA SER A 83 -9.70 -5.68 33.16
C SER A 83 -9.03 -6.99 33.56
N GLY A 84 -9.18 -8.06 32.77
CA GLY A 84 -8.64 -9.38 33.09
C GLY A 84 -9.42 -10.12 34.18
N ASP A 85 -10.69 -9.79 34.39
CA ASP A 85 -11.56 -10.44 35.38
C ASP A 85 -12.01 -11.84 34.91
N LEU A 86 -11.05 -12.76 34.92
CA LEU A 86 -11.24 -14.15 34.52
C LEU A 86 -12.36 -14.83 35.30
N GLU A 87 -12.47 -14.56 36.60
CA GLU A 87 -13.45 -15.22 37.47
C GLU A 87 -14.89 -14.86 37.08
N THR A 88 -15.14 -13.60 36.72
CA THR A 88 -16.44 -13.20 36.18
C THR A 88 -16.68 -13.82 34.81
N ILE A 89 -15.69 -13.84 33.91
CA ILE A 89 -15.83 -14.48 32.59
C ILE A 89 -16.16 -15.98 32.71
N LYS A 90 -15.50 -16.70 33.62
CA LYS A 90 -15.79 -18.12 33.93
C LYS A 90 -17.26 -18.32 34.30
N LYS A 91 -17.76 -17.52 35.25
CA LYS A 91 -19.15 -17.60 35.69
C LYS A 91 -20.13 -17.34 34.56
N LEU A 92 -19.84 -16.39 33.67
CA LEU A 92 -20.71 -16.07 32.54
C LEU A 92 -20.79 -17.18 31.51
N ILE A 93 -19.67 -17.87 31.25
CA ILE A 93 -19.62 -19.01 30.33
C ILE A 93 -20.33 -20.22 30.95
N GLU A 94 -20.05 -20.53 32.22
CA GLU A 94 -20.68 -21.63 32.96
C GLU A 94 -22.21 -21.46 33.09
N SER A 95 -22.68 -20.21 33.30
CA SER A 95 -24.10 -19.89 33.38
C SER A 95 -24.80 -19.79 32.02
N LYS A 96 -24.07 -20.00 30.90
CA LYS A 96 -24.54 -19.79 29.52
C LYS A 96 -25.04 -18.36 29.27
N SER A 97 -24.57 -17.39 30.05
CA SER A 97 -24.86 -15.96 29.88
C SER A 97 -23.92 -15.29 28.88
N LEU A 98 -22.78 -15.93 28.57
CA LEU A 98 -21.87 -15.56 27.48
C LEU A 98 -21.70 -16.74 26.52
N ASP A 99 -22.10 -16.56 25.27
CA ASP A 99 -21.67 -17.43 24.18
C ASP A 99 -20.27 -16.98 23.72
N VAL A 100 -19.30 -17.88 23.79
CA VAL A 100 -17.89 -17.62 23.47
C VAL A 100 -17.67 -17.21 22.00
N ASN A 101 -18.63 -17.50 21.12
CA ASN A 101 -18.59 -17.18 19.69
C ASN A 101 -19.55 -16.05 19.29
N TYR A 102 -20.23 -15.42 20.25
CA TYR A 102 -21.08 -14.27 19.99
C TYR A 102 -20.24 -13.00 19.81
N ASN A 103 -20.61 -12.15 18.86
CA ASN A 103 -19.94 -10.87 18.65
C ASN A 103 -20.39 -9.82 19.67
N LEU A 104 -19.53 -9.55 20.66
CA LEU A 104 -19.69 -8.48 21.64
C LEU A 104 -19.43 -7.12 21.02
N GLY A 105 -20.28 -6.15 21.30
CA GLY A 105 -20.04 -4.74 21.00
C GLY A 105 -21.23 -4.07 20.31
N ASP A 106 -21.04 -2.82 19.91
CA ASP A 106 -22.05 -2.11 19.13
C ASP A 106 -21.92 -2.42 17.63
N LYS A 107 -22.85 -1.89 16.83
CA LYS A 107 -22.87 -2.06 15.36
C LYS A 107 -21.59 -1.65 14.63
N TYR A 108 -20.63 -1.02 15.30
CA TYR A 108 -19.35 -0.58 14.73
C TYR A 108 -18.12 -1.27 15.33
N SER A 109 -18.29 -2.08 16.39
CA SER A 109 -17.18 -2.65 17.18
C SER A 109 -17.38 -4.13 17.54
N LYS A 110 -18.36 -4.77 16.91
CA LYS A 110 -18.70 -6.19 17.10
C LYS A 110 -17.52 -7.11 16.84
N SER A 111 -17.06 -7.81 17.87
CA SER A 111 -16.02 -8.84 17.77
C SER A 111 -16.20 -9.93 18.82
N THR A 112 -15.63 -11.10 18.59
CA THR A 112 -15.74 -12.24 19.50
C THR A 112 -15.03 -11.94 20.84
N PRO A 113 -15.47 -12.56 21.96
CA PRO A 113 -14.75 -12.52 23.23
C PRO A 113 -13.27 -12.85 23.07
N LEU A 114 -12.93 -13.79 22.19
CA LEU A 114 -11.55 -14.18 21.89
C LEU A 114 -10.77 -13.02 21.27
N ILE A 115 -11.30 -12.38 20.22
CA ILE A 115 -10.66 -11.21 19.59
C ILE A 115 -10.51 -10.06 20.60
N GLN A 116 -11.51 -9.82 21.45
CA GLN A 116 -11.39 -8.80 22.50
C GLN A 116 -10.29 -9.15 23.51
N ALA A 117 -10.25 -10.38 24.01
CA ALA A 117 -9.20 -10.82 24.94
C ALA A 117 -7.81 -10.70 24.33
N ILE A 118 -7.66 -10.98 23.02
CA ILE A 118 -6.43 -10.79 22.26
C ILE A 118 -6.04 -9.29 22.18
N LYS A 119 -6.97 -8.42 21.77
CA LYS A 119 -6.75 -6.96 21.67
C LYS A 119 -6.30 -6.37 23.02
N TYR A 120 -6.86 -6.85 24.12
CA TYR A 120 -6.50 -6.44 25.49
C TYR A 120 -5.34 -7.24 26.10
N LYS A 121 -4.74 -8.18 25.37
CA LYS A 121 -3.58 -9.01 25.78
C LYS A 121 -3.83 -9.85 27.04
N GLN A 122 -5.03 -10.39 27.18
CA GLN A 122 -5.50 -11.11 28.36
C GLN A 122 -5.32 -12.63 28.22
N THR A 123 -4.08 -13.11 28.36
CA THR A 123 -3.69 -14.51 28.08
C THR A 123 -4.50 -15.56 28.85
N ASP A 124 -4.81 -15.31 30.13
CA ASP A 124 -5.59 -16.27 30.91
C ASP A 124 -7.03 -16.41 30.39
N ILE A 125 -7.62 -15.30 29.95
CA ILE A 125 -8.95 -15.27 29.34
C ILE A 125 -8.91 -15.93 27.96
N ILE A 126 -7.87 -15.66 27.15
CA ILE A 126 -7.67 -16.31 25.85
C ILE A 126 -7.64 -17.84 26.00
N ASN A 127 -6.81 -18.35 26.92
CA ASN A 127 -6.72 -19.79 27.18
C ASN A 127 -8.06 -20.38 27.62
N TYR A 128 -8.74 -19.73 28.56
CA TYR A 128 -10.02 -20.23 29.04
C TYR A 128 -11.11 -20.22 27.96
N LEU A 129 -11.15 -19.20 27.10
CA LEU A 129 -12.07 -19.14 25.96
C LEU A 129 -11.82 -20.29 24.97
N LEU A 130 -10.55 -20.54 24.62
CA LEU A 130 -10.17 -21.64 23.73
C LEU A 130 -10.48 -23.01 24.33
N GLU A 131 -10.28 -23.20 25.64
CA GLU A 131 -10.69 -24.41 26.38
C GLU A 131 -12.21 -24.64 26.37
N ASN A 132 -13.00 -23.58 26.20
CA ASN A 132 -14.46 -23.60 26.16
C ASN A 132 -15.02 -23.49 24.73
N ASN A 133 -14.28 -23.95 23.72
CA ASN A 133 -14.69 -24.03 22.32
C ASN A 133 -14.95 -22.66 21.64
N ALA A 134 -14.24 -21.60 22.04
CA ALA A 134 -14.12 -20.43 21.20
C ALA A 134 -13.47 -20.82 19.86
N ASP A 135 -14.09 -20.46 18.75
CA ASP A 135 -13.58 -20.74 17.41
C ASP A 135 -12.41 -19.81 17.12
N ILE A 136 -11.22 -20.42 17.03
CA ILE A 136 -9.94 -19.75 16.82
C ILE A 136 -9.81 -19.06 15.45
N ASN A 137 -10.70 -19.39 14.51
CA ASN A 137 -10.72 -18.84 13.16
C ASN A 137 -11.97 -17.97 12.90
N LEU A 138 -12.79 -17.73 13.91
CA LEU A 138 -13.99 -16.92 13.77
C LEU A 138 -13.62 -15.46 13.52
N LYS A 139 -14.06 -14.96 12.36
CA LYS A 139 -13.73 -13.64 11.85
C LYS A 139 -14.64 -12.56 12.46
N GLU A 140 -14.09 -11.37 12.68
CA GLU A 140 -14.85 -10.18 13.02
C GLU A 140 -15.87 -9.85 11.91
N GLU A 141 -17.10 -9.48 12.28
CA GLU A 141 -18.22 -9.35 11.33
C GLU A 141 -18.01 -8.23 10.29
N LEU A 142 -17.41 -7.11 10.69
CA LEU A 142 -17.29 -5.92 9.84
C LEU A 142 -16.07 -5.97 8.92
N THR A 143 -14.94 -6.41 9.45
CA THR A 143 -13.64 -6.33 8.77
C THR A 143 -13.15 -7.71 8.33
N GLY A 144 -13.74 -8.79 8.83
CA GLY A 144 -13.23 -10.14 8.63
C GLY A 144 -11.92 -10.42 9.39
N PHE A 145 -11.50 -9.57 10.34
CA PHE A 145 -10.27 -9.78 11.11
C PHE A 145 -10.28 -11.15 11.79
N THR A 146 -9.20 -11.89 11.63
CA THR A 146 -9.01 -13.17 12.32
C THR A 146 -8.43 -12.93 13.71
N PRO A 147 -8.59 -13.87 14.66
CA PRO A 147 -7.90 -13.82 15.94
C PRO A 147 -6.37 -13.69 15.79
N LEU A 148 -5.78 -14.33 14.78
CA LEU A 148 -4.33 -14.21 14.50
C LEU A 148 -3.94 -12.79 14.09
N MET A 149 -4.69 -12.12 13.20
CA MET A 149 -4.43 -10.71 12.85
C MET A 149 -4.59 -9.78 14.05
N ALA A 150 -5.56 -10.07 14.93
CA ALA A 150 -5.79 -9.28 16.14
C ALA A 150 -4.63 -9.34 17.14
N SER A 151 -3.68 -10.28 17.00
CA SER A 151 -2.48 -10.34 17.84
C SER A 151 -1.52 -9.16 17.61
N PHE A 152 -1.61 -8.48 16.45
CA PHE A 152 -0.73 -7.37 16.05
C PHE A 152 0.75 -7.75 16.18
N HIS A 153 1.50 -7.08 17.07
CA HIS A 153 2.93 -7.34 17.34
C HIS A 153 3.16 -8.34 18.49
N ASN A 154 2.10 -8.96 19.02
CA ASN A 154 2.23 -9.84 20.18
C ASN A 154 2.55 -11.28 19.75
N ILE A 155 3.85 -11.54 19.57
CA ILE A 155 4.38 -12.85 19.15
C ILE A 155 3.92 -13.97 20.08
N ALA A 156 3.89 -13.76 21.40
CA ALA A 156 3.46 -14.79 22.34
C ALA A 156 1.99 -15.18 22.17
N ILE A 157 1.11 -14.24 21.82
CA ILE A 157 -0.28 -14.54 21.51
C ILE A 157 -0.38 -15.20 20.13
N ALA A 158 0.35 -14.72 19.13
CA ALA A 158 0.36 -15.32 17.80
C ALA A 158 0.83 -16.79 17.84
N GLU A 159 1.89 -17.08 18.60
CA GLU A 159 2.41 -18.43 18.89
C GLU A 159 1.35 -19.31 19.53
N LEU A 160 0.72 -18.84 20.62
CA LEU A 160 -0.39 -19.56 21.25
C LEU A 160 -1.52 -19.88 20.26
N LEU A 161 -1.88 -18.93 19.39
CA LEU A 161 -2.96 -19.12 18.43
C LEU A 161 -2.60 -20.16 17.36
N ILE A 162 -1.39 -20.08 16.80
CA ILE A 162 -0.91 -21.05 15.81
C ILE A 162 -0.81 -22.45 16.43
N GLU A 163 -0.27 -22.58 17.64
CA GLU A 163 -0.21 -23.86 18.38
C GLU A 163 -1.60 -24.48 18.60
N LYS A 164 -2.63 -23.64 18.74
CA LYS A 164 -4.02 -24.05 18.94
C LYS A 164 -4.79 -24.25 17.64
N GLY A 165 -4.15 -24.10 16.49
CA GLY A 165 -4.72 -24.38 15.16
C GLY A 165 -5.36 -23.17 14.48
N ALA A 166 -4.90 -21.96 14.77
CA ALA A 166 -5.22 -20.80 13.95
C ALA A 166 -4.73 -21.02 12.51
N ASP A 167 -5.59 -20.73 11.54
CA ASP A 167 -5.26 -20.77 10.12
C ASP A 167 -4.43 -19.52 9.76
N ILE A 168 -3.14 -19.75 9.50
CA ILE A 168 -2.18 -18.69 9.16
C ILE A 168 -2.53 -17.99 7.84
N GLU A 169 -3.26 -18.68 6.95
CA GLU A 169 -3.68 -18.17 5.64
C GLU A 169 -5.09 -17.59 5.63
N ALA A 170 -5.77 -17.55 6.77
CA ALA A 170 -7.11 -16.99 6.85
C ALA A 170 -7.13 -15.51 6.47
N ARG A 171 -7.95 -15.17 5.47
CA ARG A 171 -8.09 -13.81 4.92
C ARG A 171 -9.26 -13.04 5.51
N ASN A 172 -9.10 -11.73 5.64
CA ASN A 172 -10.16 -10.80 6.01
C ASN A 172 -11.06 -10.44 4.80
N VAL A 173 -11.98 -9.47 4.93
CA VAL A 173 -12.89 -9.08 3.83
C VAL A 173 -12.17 -8.38 2.66
N ASP A 174 -10.99 -7.81 2.91
CA ASP A 174 -10.15 -7.16 1.90
C ASP A 174 -9.16 -8.15 1.24
N GLY A 175 -9.29 -9.45 1.54
CA GLY A 175 -8.40 -10.48 1.02
C GLY A 175 -7.02 -10.50 1.67
N ILE A 176 -6.79 -9.77 2.76
CA ILE A 176 -5.50 -9.67 3.47
C ILE A 176 -5.39 -10.84 4.46
N ASN A 177 -4.23 -11.52 4.53
CA ASN A 177 -3.89 -12.50 5.57
C ASN A 177 -2.98 -11.88 6.65
N ALA A 178 -2.61 -12.64 7.69
CA ALA A 178 -1.79 -12.12 8.80
C ALA A 178 -0.40 -11.63 8.34
N LEU A 179 0.22 -12.30 7.37
CA LEU A 179 1.53 -11.92 6.83
C LEU A 179 1.47 -10.56 6.13
N VAL A 180 0.53 -10.37 5.20
CA VAL A 180 0.38 -9.09 4.49
C VAL A 180 0.04 -7.97 5.47
N TYR A 181 -0.77 -8.26 6.49
CA TYR A 181 -1.07 -7.29 7.55
C TYR A 181 0.20 -6.86 8.31
N ALA A 182 1.03 -7.82 8.76
CA ALA A 182 2.30 -7.52 9.42
C ALA A 182 3.26 -6.71 8.54
N VAL A 183 3.36 -7.04 7.24
CA VAL A 183 4.16 -6.26 6.28
C VAL A 183 3.64 -4.82 6.15
N SER A 184 2.33 -4.62 6.06
CA SER A 184 1.72 -3.29 5.96
C SER A 184 1.98 -2.41 7.19
N LEU A 185 2.20 -3.04 8.36
CA LEU A 185 2.56 -2.37 9.60
C LEU A 185 4.08 -2.18 9.77
N ASN A 186 4.91 -2.67 8.84
CA ASN A 186 6.36 -2.77 8.97
C ASN A 186 6.82 -3.53 10.24
N ASP A 187 6.06 -4.54 10.65
CA ASP A 187 6.38 -5.34 11.83
C ASP A 187 7.34 -6.48 11.47
N GLU A 188 8.63 -6.21 11.51
CA GLU A 188 9.68 -7.17 11.15
C GLU A 188 9.66 -8.44 12.00
N GLU A 189 9.37 -8.33 13.30
CA GLU A 189 9.34 -9.48 14.20
C GLU A 189 8.14 -10.39 13.88
N MET A 190 6.97 -9.81 13.65
CA MET A 190 5.78 -10.58 13.28
C MET A 190 5.90 -11.17 11.88
N VAL A 191 6.46 -10.44 10.91
CA VAL A 191 6.74 -10.99 9.57
C VAL A 191 7.65 -12.21 9.67
N LYS A 192 8.77 -12.09 10.41
CA LYS A 192 9.69 -13.20 10.61
C LYS A 192 8.99 -14.40 11.24
N PHE A 193 8.26 -14.18 12.32
CA PHE A 193 7.53 -15.22 13.04
C PHE A 193 6.51 -15.94 12.14
N LEU A 194 5.74 -15.21 11.34
CA LEU A 194 4.74 -15.80 10.45
C LEU A 194 5.39 -16.63 9.33
N LEU A 195 6.48 -16.15 8.73
CA LEU A 195 7.24 -16.89 7.73
C LEU A 195 7.85 -18.18 8.30
N GLU A 196 8.46 -18.11 9.49
CA GLU A 196 9.01 -19.29 10.19
C GLU A 196 7.92 -20.33 10.54
N ASN A 197 6.66 -19.90 10.68
CA ASN A 197 5.51 -20.77 10.91
C ASN A 197 4.75 -21.17 9.63
N GLY A 198 5.34 -20.91 8.45
CA GLY A 198 4.85 -21.44 7.17
C GLY A 198 3.84 -20.55 6.45
N ALA A 199 3.78 -19.24 6.76
CA ALA A 199 3.00 -18.30 5.96
C ALA A 199 3.53 -18.25 4.52
N ASP A 200 2.64 -18.25 3.54
CA ASP A 200 3.00 -18.18 2.12
C ASP A 200 3.49 -16.78 1.74
N ALA A 201 4.80 -16.67 1.45
CA ALA A 201 5.43 -15.43 1.00
C ALA A 201 4.90 -14.92 -0.36
N ASN A 202 4.24 -15.79 -1.15
CA ASN A 202 3.63 -15.48 -2.44
C ASN A 202 2.11 -15.29 -2.37
N THR A 203 1.56 -15.17 -1.16
CA THR A 203 0.14 -14.89 -0.96
C THR A 203 -0.30 -13.67 -1.80
N VAL A 204 -1.41 -13.82 -2.55
CA VAL A 204 -1.96 -12.76 -3.38
C VAL A 204 -3.24 -12.22 -2.76
N CYS A 205 -3.29 -10.92 -2.49
CA CYS A 205 -4.49 -10.20 -2.09
C CYS A 205 -5.29 -9.79 -3.34
N GLU A 206 -6.50 -10.30 -3.48
CA GLU A 206 -7.46 -9.86 -4.51
C GLU A 206 -8.09 -8.53 -4.07
N ILE A 207 -7.38 -7.42 -4.31
CA ILE A 207 -7.89 -6.10 -3.97
C ILE A 207 -8.84 -5.66 -5.08
N GLU A 208 -10.13 -5.98 -4.93
CA GLU A 208 -11.18 -5.59 -5.90
C GLU A 208 -11.42 -4.07 -5.95
N ASN A 209 -10.86 -3.30 -5.01
CA ASN A 209 -11.05 -1.86 -4.92
C ASN A 209 -9.78 -1.12 -5.37
N GLU A 210 -9.84 -0.49 -6.55
CA GLU A 210 -8.81 0.40 -7.14
C GLU A 210 -8.38 1.62 -6.26
N HIS A 211 -8.76 1.68 -4.98
CA HIS A 211 -8.64 2.86 -4.11
C HIS A 211 -7.97 2.56 -2.75
N ILE A 212 -7.35 1.39 -2.57
CA ILE A 212 -6.45 1.18 -1.43
C ILE A 212 -5.04 1.50 -1.92
N ASP A 213 -4.70 2.78 -1.87
CA ASP A 213 -3.42 3.30 -2.38
C ASP A 213 -2.18 2.74 -1.64
N ASP A 214 -2.39 2.00 -0.54
CA ASP A 214 -1.35 1.57 0.40
C ASP A 214 -1.11 0.05 0.45
N ILE A 215 -1.88 -0.77 -0.27
CA ILE A 215 -1.72 -2.24 -0.21
C ILE A 215 -1.57 -2.80 -1.63
N SER A 216 -0.44 -3.46 -1.86
CA SER A 216 -0.16 -4.15 -3.11
C SER A 216 -0.64 -5.62 -3.06
N PRO A 217 -0.78 -6.30 -4.21
CA PRO A 217 -1.25 -7.67 -4.27
C PRO A 217 -0.34 -8.69 -3.57
N THR A 218 0.97 -8.45 -3.41
CA THR A 218 1.87 -9.40 -2.73
C THR A 218 2.56 -8.78 -1.51
N PRO A 219 2.97 -9.57 -0.51
CA PRO A 219 3.79 -9.10 0.60
C PRO A 219 5.06 -8.39 0.11
N LEU A 220 5.74 -8.95 -0.90
CA LEU A 220 6.99 -8.39 -1.40
C LEU A 220 6.79 -6.99 -1.97
N MET A 221 5.77 -6.80 -2.80
CA MET A 221 5.49 -5.49 -3.37
C MET A 221 5.04 -4.48 -2.29
N ASN A 222 4.34 -4.92 -1.23
CA ASN A 222 4.01 -4.07 -0.09
C ASN A 222 5.27 -3.63 0.68
N ALA A 223 6.21 -4.55 0.92
CA ALA A 223 7.50 -4.24 1.54
C ALA A 223 8.35 -3.27 0.71
N VAL A 224 8.32 -3.41 -0.63
CA VAL A 224 8.95 -2.48 -1.58
C VAL A 224 8.31 -1.09 -1.52
N TYR A 225 6.98 -1.01 -1.40
CA TYR A 225 6.28 0.28 -1.27
C TYR A 225 6.63 0.99 0.03
N ASN A 226 6.73 0.23 1.12
CA ASN A 226 7.13 0.74 2.44
C ASN A 226 8.64 1.06 2.52
N GLY A 227 9.43 0.49 1.61
CA GLY A 227 10.88 0.65 1.56
C GLY A 227 11.63 -0.04 2.71
N ASN A 228 11.06 -1.09 3.28
CA ASN A 228 11.70 -1.87 4.33
C ASN A 228 12.55 -3.01 3.71
N THR A 229 13.86 -2.80 3.61
CA THR A 229 14.80 -3.78 3.02
C THR A 229 14.95 -5.05 3.85
N ASN A 230 14.74 -5.01 5.18
CA ASN A 230 14.78 -6.19 6.02
C ASN A 230 13.61 -7.12 5.70
N ILE A 231 12.39 -6.57 5.58
CA ILE A 231 11.21 -7.35 5.19
C ILE A 231 11.36 -7.89 3.76
N ILE A 232 11.91 -7.09 2.82
CA ILE A 232 12.21 -7.57 1.46
C ILE A 232 13.10 -8.81 1.52
N ASN A 233 14.23 -8.75 2.25
CA ASN A 233 15.14 -9.88 2.38
C ASN A 233 14.46 -11.10 3.02
N MET A 234 13.71 -10.92 4.10
CA MET A 234 13.00 -12.04 4.76
C MET A 234 12.01 -12.73 3.81
N LEU A 235 11.26 -11.96 3.02
CA LEU A 235 10.31 -12.50 2.05
C LEU A 235 11.02 -13.26 0.93
N LEU A 236 12.12 -12.72 0.40
CA LEU A 236 12.91 -13.35 -0.66
C LEU A 236 13.61 -14.63 -0.18
N GLU A 237 14.15 -14.62 1.04
CA GLU A 237 14.70 -15.82 1.70
C GLU A 237 13.65 -16.93 1.89
N ASN A 238 12.37 -16.55 2.00
CA ASN A 238 11.23 -17.46 2.08
C ASN A 238 10.53 -17.71 0.73
N GLY A 239 11.20 -17.40 -0.38
CA GLY A 239 10.77 -17.80 -1.72
C GLY A 239 9.72 -16.89 -2.36
N ALA A 240 9.56 -15.65 -1.91
CA ALA A 240 8.77 -14.66 -2.63
C ALA A 240 9.30 -14.47 -4.06
N ASP A 241 8.40 -14.37 -5.04
CA ASP A 241 8.74 -14.14 -6.44
C ASP A 241 9.24 -12.70 -6.64
N ILE A 242 10.55 -12.57 -6.79
CA ILE A 242 11.24 -11.28 -6.99
C ILE A 242 10.85 -10.56 -8.29
N ASN A 243 10.33 -11.31 -9.28
CA ASN A 243 9.90 -10.77 -10.56
C ASN A 243 8.36 -10.71 -10.67
N TYR A 244 7.64 -10.87 -9.56
CA TYR A 244 6.19 -10.76 -9.57
C TYR A 244 5.76 -9.44 -10.21
N THR A 245 4.78 -9.51 -11.09
CA THR A 245 4.36 -8.39 -11.93
C THR A 245 2.89 -8.11 -11.70
N THR A 246 2.55 -6.89 -11.30
CA THR A 246 1.21 -6.36 -11.51
C THR A 246 1.08 -5.85 -12.94
N ASP A 247 -0.12 -5.49 -13.40
CA ASP A 247 -0.31 -5.00 -14.78
C ASP A 247 0.69 -3.88 -15.15
N GLU A 248 1.10 -3.03 -14.20
CA GLU A 248 2.00 -1.91 -14.47
C GLU A 248 3.40 -2.02 -13.84
N MET A 249 3.59 -2.81 -12.77
CA MET A 249 4.78 -2.69 -11.91
C MET A 249 5.36 -4.05 -11.50
N THR A 250 6.69 -4.13 -11.55
CA THR A 250 7.51 -5.13 -10.83
C THR A 250 8.16 -4.47 -9.60
N PRO A 251 8.70 -5.23 -8.64
CA PRO A 251 9.49 -4.69 -7.54
C PRO A 251 10.59 -3.71 -8.00
N LEU A 252 11.34 -4.10 -9.03
CA LEU A 252 12.44 -3.30 -9.54
C LEU A 252 11.96 -2.06 -10.30
N ILE A 253 10.90 -2.17 -11.09
CA ILE A 253 10.30 -1.03 -11.81
C ILE A 253 9.80 0.01 -10.82
N TYR A 254 9.09 -0.39 -9.75
CA TYR A 254 8.62 0.56 -8.75
C TYR A 254 9.78 1.25 -8.02
N ALA A 255 10.81 0.51 -7.63
CA ALA A 255 12.00 1.06 -7.00
C ALA A 255 12.71 2.07 -7.92
N ALA A 256 12.81 1.77 -9.22
CA ALA A 256 13.36 2.66 -10.24
C ALA A 256 12.50 3.90 -10.47
N TYR A 257 11.17 3.78 -10.52
CA TYR A 257 10.23 4.89 -10.62
C TYR A 257 10.38 5.87 -9.45
N LYS A 258 10.51 5.36 -8.22
CA LYS A 258 10.71 6.18 -7.01
C LYS A 258 12.15 6.66 -6.82
N GLY A 259 13.10 6.16 -7.62
CA GLY A 259 14.52 6.45 -7.44
C GLY A 259 15.12 5.88 -6.15
N ASN A 260 14.52 4.84 -5.58
CA ASN A 260 14.96 4.26 -4.31
C ASN A 260 16.14 3.30 -4.53
N THR A 261 17.35 3.85 -4.53
CA THR A 261 18.59 3.12 -4.77
C THR A 261 18.87 2.02 -3.75
N ASN A 262 18.43 2.18 -2.50
CA ASN A 262 18.59 1.15 -1.47
C ASN A 262 17.77 -0.10 -1.79
N ILE A 263 16.52 0.07 -2.24
CA ILE A 263 15.69 -1.06 -2.67
C ILE A 263 16.26 -1.67 -3.96
N ILE A 264 16.68 -0.86 -4.93
CA ILE A 264 17.29 -1.36 -6.17
C ILE A 264 18.48 -2.26 -5.85
N ASN A 265 19.42 -1.81 -5.01
CA ASN A 265 20.56 -2.61 -4.60
C ASN A 265 20.13 -3.89 -3.87
N THR A 266 19.16 -3.81 -2.96
CA THR A 266 18.63 -4.97 -2.24
C THR A 266 18.05 -6.02 -3.20
N LEU A 267 17.26 -5.60 -4.19
CA LEU A 267 16.70 -6.51 -5.20
C LEU A 267 17.77 -7.11 -6.11
N LEU A 268 18.77 -6.32 -6.53
CA LEU A 268 19.91 -6.80 -7.32
C LEU A 268 20.77 -7.82 -6.56
N GLU A 269 21.03 -7.57 -5.27
CA GLU A 269 21.75 -8.50 -4.38
C GLU A 269 21.01 -9.84 -4.23
N ASN A 270 19.68 -9.83 -4.32
CA ASN A 270 18.84 -11.03 -4.29
C ASN A 270 18.59 -11.64 -5.69
N GLY A 271 19.25 -11.13 -6.74
CA GLY A 271 19.22 -11.74 -8.07
C GLY A 271 17.94 -11.48 -8.88
N VAL A 272 17.32 -10.32 -8.70
CA VAL A 272 16.22 -9.87 -9.58
C VAL A 272 16.67 -9.85 -11.04
N ASP A 273 15.77 -10.18 -11.97
CA ASP A 273 16.07 -9.99 -13.38
C ASP A 273 15.99 -8.49 -13.70
N ILE A 274 17.16 -7.88 -13.90
CA ILE A 274 17.30 -6.44 -14.16
C ILE A 274 16.57 -5.97 -15.43
N ASN A 275 16.33 -6.91 -16.36
CA ASN A 275 15.71 -6.67 -17.65
C ASN A 275 14.25 -7.10 -17.70
N TYR A 276 13.68 -7.55 -16.58
CA TYR A 276 12.28 -7.96 -16.53
C TYR A 276 11.35 -6.79 -16.87
N THR A 277 10.39 -7.06 -17.75
CA THR A 277 9.45 -6.06 -18.27
C THR A 277 8.06 -6.20 -17.65
N ASN A 278 7.35 -5.08 -17.49
CA ASN A 278 5.91 -5.12 -17.21
C ASN A 278 5.09 -5.50 -18.46
N TYR A 279 3.76 -5.43 -18.36
CA TYR A 279 2.86 -5.73 -19.48
C TYR A 279 3.10 -4.85 -20.71
N TYR A 280 3.53 -3.60 -20.52
CA TYR A 280 3.84 -2.65 -21.60
C TYR A 280 5.24 -2.83 -22.19
N GLY A 281 5.97 -3.89 -21.85
CA GLY A 281 7.36 -4.09 -22.29
C GLY A 281 8.36 -3.13 -21.63
N MET A 282 7.95 -2.34 -20.64
CA MET A 282 8.84 -1.35 -20.02
C MET A 282 9.75 -1.98 -18.97
N THR A 283 11.04 -1.63 -18.99
CA THR A 283 12.04 -2.03 -17.99
C THR A 283 12.18 -0.99 -16.87
N ALA A 284 12.87 -1.38 -15.79
CA ALA A 284 13.24 -0.46 -14.72
C ALA A 284 14.09 0.73 -15.22
N LEU A 285 14.99 0.50 -16.19
CA LEU A 285 15.81 1.55 -16.78
C LEU A 285 14.97 2.59 -17.52
N MET A 286 13.93 2.17 -18.25
CA MET A 286 13.00 3.08 -18.91
C MET A 286 12.20 3.94 -17.93
N TYR A 287 11.74 3.36 -16.81
CA TYR A 287 11.08 4.14 -15.76
C TYR A 287 12.03 5.13 -15.10
N ALA A 288 13.25 4.72 -14.74
CA ALA A 288 14.25 5.63 -14.22
C ALA A 288 14.54 6.77 -15.21
N ALA A 289 14.59 6.46 -16.50
CA ALA A 289 14.83 7.42 -17.55
C ALA A 289 13.67 8.41 -17.76
N ARG A 290 12.42 7.93 -17.76
CA ARG A 290 11.21 8.73 -17.91
C ARG A 290 11.02 9.70 -16.74
N PHE A 291 11.26 9.23 -15.52
CA PHE A 291 10.99 9.99 -14.28
C PHE A 291 12.22 10.70 -13.69
N ASN A 292 13.30 10.83 -14.47
CA ASN A 292 14.52 11.56 -14.11
C ASN A 292 15.24 11.04 -12.85
N GLN A 293 15.23 9.72 -12.65
CA GLN A 293 15.84 9.07 -11.48
C GLN A 293 17.29 8.71 -11.78
N PHE A 294 18.17 9.73 -11.79
CA PHE A 294 19.55 9.62 -12.26
C PHE A 294 20.36 8.53 -11.55
N GLU A 295 20.39 8.52 -10.22
CA GLU A 295 21.17 7.51 -9.47
C GLU A 295 20.61 6.09 -9.67
N ALA A 296 19.29 5.94 -9.84
CA ALA A 296 18.69 4.65 -10.17
C ALA A 296 19.11 4.17 -11.56
N ALA A 297 19.02 5.02 -12.58
CA ALA A 297 19.47 4.69 -13.93
C ALA A 297 20.96 4.31 -13.95
N LYS A 298 21.80 5.06 -13.21
CA LYS A 298 23.22 4.78 -13.10
C LYS A 298 23.50 3.41 -12.47
N ILE A 299 22.87 3.09 -11.33
CA ILE A 299 23.02 1.77 -10.68
C ILE A 299 22.58 0.64 -11.61
N LEU A 300 21.47 0.82 -12.33
CA LEU A 300 20.97 -0.18 -13.27
C LEU A 300 21.97 -0.43 -14.41
N LEU A 301 22.53 0.64 -14.99
CA LEU A 301 23.56 0.55 -16.04
C LEU A 301 24.87 -0.08 -15.52
N GLU A 302 25.33 0.31 -14.33
CA GLU A 302 26.50 -0.28 -13.67
C GLU A 302 26.34 -1.79 -13.41
N ASN A 303 25.09 -2.27 -13.28
CA ASN A 303 24.74 -3.69 -13.13
C ASN A 303 24.33 -4.36 -14.46
N ASN A 304 24.71 -3.76 -15.60
CA ASN A 304 24.51 -4.30 -16.95
C ASN A 304 23.04 -4.45 -17.37
N ALA A 305 22.17 -3.51 -16.99
CA ALA A 305 20.84 -3.39 -17.60
C ALA A 305 20.98 -3.25 -19.13
N ASP A 306 20.18 -4.01 -19.87
CA ASP A 306 20.21 -3.98 -21.34
C ASP A 306 19.54 -2.70 -21.85
N ILE A 307 20.37 -1.81 -22.38
CA ILE A 307 19.97 -0.49 -22.87
C ILE A 307 19.19 -0.56 -24.19
N SER A 308 19.21 -1.71 -24.87
CA SER A 308 18.59 -1.92 -26.19
C SER A 308 17.16 -2.45 -26.14
N ILE A 309 16.67 -2.85 -24.96
CA ILE A 309 15.27 -3.28 -24.79
C ILE A 309 14.34 -2.12 -25.15
N THR A 310 13.24 -2.46 -25.81
CA THR A 310 12.18 -1.53 -26.18
C THR A 310 10.85 -1.92 -25.55
N ASP A 311 9.99 -0.93 -25.31
CA ASP A 311 8.60 -1.18 -24.91
C ASP A 311 7.73 -1.61 -26.11
N GLU A 312 6.42 -1.74 -25.90
CA GLU A 312 5.46 -2.16 -26.93
C GLU A 312 5.37 -1.22 -28.15
N ASP A 313 5.75 0.05 -28.00
CA ASP A 313 5.79 1.04 -29.09
C ASP A 313 7.17 1.07 -29.79
N GLY A 314 8.11 0.24 -29.35
CA GLY A 314 9.49 0.24 -29.80
C GLY A 314 10.32 1.34 -29.16
N ASP A 315 9.85 2.03 -28.12
CA ASP A 315 10.60 3.12 -27.50
C ASP A 315 11.72 2.60 -26.58
N THR A 316 12.90 3.22 -26.68
CA THR A 316 14.05 2.92 -25.82
C THR A 316 14.08 3.82 -24.58
N ALA A 317 14.91 3.47 -23.59
CA ALA A 317 15.16 4.35 -22.44
C ALA A 317 15.65 5.76 -22.85
N LEU A 318 16.42 5.87 -23.95
CA LEU A 318 16.89 7.15 -24.47
C LEU A 318 15.73 8.02 -25.00
N MET A 319 14.75 7.41 -25.66
CA MET A 319 13.54 8.11 -26.14
C MET A 319 12.69 8.62 -24.97
N HIS A 320 12.50 7.80 -23.93
CA HIS A 320 11.82 8.22 -22.69
C HIS A 320 12.52 9.39 -22.00
N ALA A 321 13.86 9.36 -21.91
CA ALA A 321 14.64 10.46 -21.36
C ALA A 321 14.53 11.73 -22.22
N ALA A 322 14.61 11.60 -23.54
CA ALA A 322 14.57 12.70 -24.49
C ALA A 322 13.20 13.41 -24.53
N ASN A 323 12.10 12.65 -24.47
CA ASN A 323 10.73 13.17 -24.42
C ASN A 323 10.48 14.03 -23.17
N ASN A 324 11.15 13.72 -22.06
CA ASN A 324 11.04 14.44 -20.79
C ASN A 324 12.15 15.48 -20.57
N GLY A 325 13.11 15.61 -21.50
CA GLY A 325 14.24 16.53 -21.38
C GLY A 325 15.21 16.19 -20.24
N ASN A 326 15.33 14.91 -19.87
CA ASN A 326 16.15 14.46 -18.75
C ASN A 326 17.63 14.35 -19.14
N THR A 327 18.29 15.51 -19.28
CA THR A 327 19.65 15.63 -19.86
C THR A 327 20.72 14.79 -19.18
N ASN A 328 20.72 14.68 -17.85
CA ASN A 328 21.68 13.84 -17.13
C ASN A 328 21.49 12.36 -17.45
N ILE A 329 20.24 11.91 -17.61
CA ILE A 329 19.93 10.55 -18.05
C ILE A 329 20.38 10.35 -19.50
N ILE A 330 20.11 11.29 -20.40
CA ILE A 330 20.55 11.22 -21.81
C ILE A 330 22.05 11.00 -21.88
N ASN A 331 22.84 11.81 -21.14
CA ASN A 331 24.29 11.67 -21.11
C ASN A 331 24.73 10.28 -20.64
N VAL A 332 24.22 9.78 -19.51
CA VAL A 332 24.65 8.47 -19.00
C VAL A 332 24.22 7.31 -19.92
N LEU A 333 23.07 7.42 -20.58
CA LEU A 333 22.64 6.42 -21.58
C LEU A 333 23.56 6.41 -22.80
N LEU A 334 23.93 7.59 -23.34
CA LEU A 334 24.85 7.71 -24.47
C LEU A 334 26.27 7.23 -24.10
N GLU A 335 26.75 7.57 -22.91
CA GLU A 335 28.04 7.08 -22.37
C GLU A 335 28.08 5.55 -22.25
N ASN A 336 26.92 4.90 -22.04
CA ASN A 336 26.78 3.45 -21.98
C ASN A 336 26.37 2.82 -23.33
N GLY A 337 26.43 3.59 -24.42
CA GLY A 337 26.29 3.05 -25.78
C GLY A 337 24.85 2.92 -26.28
N ALA A 338 23.89 3.69 -25.75
CA ALA A 338 22.57 3.79 -26.36
C ALA A 338 22.68 4.22 -27.83
N ASP A 339 21.93 3.54 -28.71
CA ASP A 339 21.86 3.93 -30.12
C ASP A 339 21.06 5.23 -30.27
N ILE A 340 21.78 6.32 -30.51
CA ILE A 340 21.22 7.66 -30.66
C ILE A 340 20.27 7.81 -31.85
N ASN A 341 20.41 6.94 -32.86
CA ASN A 341 19.65 6.97 -34.11
C ASN A 341 18.66 5.80 -34.22
N TYR A 342 18.43 5.06 -33.14
CA TYR A 342 17.40 4.03 -33.11
C TYR A 342 16.03 4.65 -33.45
N THR A 343 15.24 3.91 -34.22
CA THR A 343 13.88 4.30 -34.59
C THR A 343 12.88 3.31 -34.01
N ASN A 344 11.84 3.82 -33.34
CA ASN A 344 10.73 3.00 -32.86
C ASN A 344 9.81 2.57 -34.02
N ASP A 345 8.67 1.95 -33.70
CA ASP A 345 7.74 1.40 -34.69
C ASP A 345 7.08 2.49 -35.57
N TYR A 346 7.10 3.75 -35.12
CA TYR A 346 6.60 4.92 -35.84
C TYR A 346 7.71 5.68 -36.60
N GLY A 347 8.94 5.16 -36.61
CA GLY A 347 10.10 5.84 -37.19
C GLY A 347 10.65 6.99 -36.35
N MET A 348 10.19 7.14 -35.10
CA MET A 348 10.60 8.23 -34.21
C MET A 348 11.97 7.95 -33.62
N THR A 349 12.82 8.99 -33.55
CA THR A 349 14.11 8.95 -32.84
C THR A 349 14.05 9.70 -31.51
N ALA A 350 15.06 9.53 -30.66
CA ALA A 350 15.21 10.35 -29.45
C ALA A 350 15.26 11.85 -29.77
N LEU A 351 15.90 12.25 -30.88
CA LEU A 351 15.96 13.65 -31.32
C LEU A 351 14.57 14.18 -31.70
N MET A 352 13.73 13.36 -32.33
CA MET A 352 12.35 13.72 -32.67
C MET A 352 11.49 13.91 -31.43
N TYR A 353 11.56 12.99 -30.46
CA TYR A 353 10.91 13.16 -29.16
C TYR A 353 11.37 14.46 -28.48
N ALA A 354 12.67 14.73 -28.51
CA ALA A 354 13.20 15.95 -27.92
C ALA A 354 12.72 17.21 -28.65
N ALA A 355 12.54 17.16 -29.96
CA ALA A 355 12.07 18.29 -30.77
C ALA A 355 10.56 18.53 -30.69
N ASN A 356 9.77 17.49 -30.35
CA ASN A 356 8.31 17.51 -30.33
C ASN A 356 7.68 17.72 -28.94
N SER A 357 8.46 17.62 -27.85
CA SER A 357 7.89 17.65 -26.50
C SER A 357 7.30 19.03 -26.14
N MET A 358 6.05 19.00 -25.66
CA MET A 358 5.33 20.17 -25.12
C MET A 358 5.29 20.19 -23.58
N TYR A 359 5.78 19.13 -22.93
CA TYR A 359 5.51 18.83 -21.51
C TYR A 359 6.69 19.11 -20.57
N ALA A 360 7.91 19.28 -21.07
CA ALA A 360 9.08 19.63 -20.28
C ALA A 360 9.32 21.15 -20.22
N ALA A 361 10.01 21.64 -19.18
CA ALA A 361 10.47 23.03 -19.14
C ALA A 361 11.35 23.32 -20.37
N HIS A 362 11.04 24.36 -21.15
CA HIS A 362 11.70 24.62 -22.44
C HIS A 362 13.24 24.60 -22.40
N SER A 363 13.85 24.99 -21.27
CA SER A 363 15.30 24.95 -21.08
C SER A 363 15.87 23.53 -21.12
N ASN A 364 15.18 22.57 -20.51
CA ASN A 364 15.61 21.17 -20.46
C ASN A 364 15.49 20.52 -21.83
N GLN A 365 14.43 20.88 -22.56
CA GLN A 365 14.21 20.34 -23.89
C GLN A 365 15.22 20.86 -24.91
N PHE A 366 15.54 22.16 -24.84
CA PHE A 366 16.60 22.75 -25.65
C PHE A 366 17.95 22.06 -25.39
N GLU A 367 18.30 21.85 -24.12
CA GLU A 367 19.57 21.20 -23.78
C GLU A 367 19.58 19.72 -24.18
N ALA A 368 18.45 19.02 -24.12
CA ALA A 368 18.34 17.65 -24.62
C ALA A 368 18.59 17.56 -26.14
N VAL A 369 17.96 18.44 -26.94
CA VAL A 369 18.22 18.54 -28.38
C VAL A 369 19.70 18.83 -28.63
N LYS A 370 20.26 19.80 -27.90
CA LYS A 370 21.66 20.18 -28.02
C LYS A 370 22.62 19.02 -27.72
N ILE A 371 22.42 18.30 -26.62
CA ILE A 371 23.23 17.13 -26.27
C ILE A 371 23.17 16.06 -27.37
N LEU A 372 21.97 15.77 -27.88
CA LEU A 372 21.79 14.77 -28.94
C LEU A 372 22.52 15.18 -30.22
N LEU A 373 22.42 16.45 -30.63
CA LEU A 373 23.12 16.97 -31.80
C LEU A 373 24.65 16.99 -31.62
N GLU A 374 25.13 17.40 -30.44
CA GLU A 374 26.56 17.37 -30.09
C GLU A 374 27.14 15.95 -30.08
N ASN A 375 26.29 14.93 -29.89
CA ASN A 375 26.62 13.51 -30.00
C ASN A 375 26.33 12.90 -31.39
N ASN A 376 26.12 13.75 -32.41
CA ASN A 376 25.91 13.35 -33.81
C ASN A 376 24.60 12.59 -34.08
N ALA A 377 23.50 12.95 -33.42
CA ALA A 377 22.16 12.51 -33.83
C ALA A 377 21.89 12.94 -35.29
N ASP A 378 21.37 12.01 -36.11
CA ASP A 378 21.07 12.24 -37.51
C ASP A 378 19.76 13.03 -37.66
N THR A 379 19.87 14.27 -38.13
CA THR A 379 18.74 15.19 -38.34
C THR A 379 17.89 14.85 -39.56
N SER A 380 18.38 13.98 -40.44
CA SER A 380 17.74 13.63 -41.72
C SER A 380 16.77 12.45 -41.62
N ILE A 381 16.78 11.71 -40.50
CA ILE A 381 15.83 10.63 -40.25
C ILE A 381 14.41 11.21 -40.25
N THR A 382 13.47 10.45 -40.82
CA THR A 382 12.05 10.81 -40.88
C THR A 382 11.20 9.74 -40.20
N ASP A 383 10.14 10.18 -39.53
CA ASP A 383 9.09 9.29 -39.05
C ASP A 383 8.27 8.69 -40.22
N GLU A 384 7.25 7.88 -39.89
CA GLU A 384 6.36 7.27 -40.88
C GLU A 384 5.60 8.28 -41.77
N ASP A 385 5.41 9.51 -41.29
CA ASP A 385 4.76 10.60 -42.03
C ASP A 385 5.75 11.39 -42.91
N GLY A 386 7.04 11.03 -42.88
CA GLY A 386 8.10 11.74 -43.60
C GLY A 386 8.56 13.03 -42.93
N ARG A 387 8.31 13.22 -41.63
CA ARG A 387 8.70 14.40 -40.86
C ARG A 387 10.05 14.18 -40.17
N THR A 388 10.94 15.15 -40.30
CA THR A 388 12.19 15.22 -39.53
C THR A 388 11.96 15.82 -38.14
N ALA A 389 12.99 15.76 -37.26
CA ALA A 389 12.97 16.50 -36.00
C ALA A 389 12.72 18.01 -36.20
N LEU A 390 13.25 18.60 -37.29
CA LEU A 390 13.00 20.00 -37.64
C LEU A 390 11.54 20.27 -38.01
N ASP A 391 10.90 19.34 -38.74
CA ASP A 391 9.49 19.46 -39.10
C ASP A 391 8.58 19.39 -37.85
N MET A 392 8.92 18.52 -36.90
CA MET A 392 8.23 18.42 -35.62
C MET A 392 8.38 19.68 -34.77
N ALA A 393 9.59 20.24 -34.69
CA ALA A 393 9.83 21.51 -33.97
C ALA A 393 9.06 22.69 -34.61
N LYS A 394 8.84 22.65 -35.93
CA LYS A 394 8.08 23.66 -36.70
C LYS A 394 6.56 23.46 -36.69
N SER A 395 6.07 22.34 -36.16
CA SER A 395 4.65 22.00 -36.13
C SER A 395 3.83 23.13 -35.48
N LYS A 396 2.58 23.32 -35.92
CA LYS A 396 1.74 24.44 -35.45
C LYS A 396 1.53 24.43 -33.93
N ASP A 397 1.56 23.24 -33.34
CA ASP A 397 1.34 23.04 -31.91
C ASP A 397 2.58 23.47 -31.09
N ASN A 398 3.77 23.51 -31.69
CA ASN A 398 5.05 23.82 -31.03
C ASN A 398 5.58 25.26 -31.28
N LYS A 399 4.97 26.01 -32.21
CA LYS A 399 5.48 27.30 -32.72
C LYS A 399 5.78 28.40 -31.69
N LYS A 400 5.12 28.39 -30.54
CA LYS A 400 5.32 29.43 -29.51
C LYS A 400 6.56 29.17 -28.66
N TYR A 401 7.03 27.92 -28.61
CA TYR A 401 7.87 27.41 -27.55
C TYR A 401 9.21 26.87 -28.04
N ASN A 402 9.29 26.44 -29.31
CA ASN A 402 10.46 25.76 -29.86
C ASN A 402 11.30 26.65 -30.79
N ASN A 403 11.17 27.98 -30.73
CA ASN A 403 11.92 28.88 -31.64
C ASN A 403 13.43 28.69 -31.58
N ASP A 404 14.00 28.48 -30.39
CA ASP A 404 15.44 28.28 -30.24
C ASP A 404 15.86 26.85 -30.62
N ILE A 405 15.01 25.85 -30.41
CA ILE A 405 15.20 24.48 -30.92
C ILE A 405 15.18 24.46 -32.46
N VAL A 406 14.26 25.20 -33.09
CA VAL A 406 14.19 25.32 -34.55
C VAL A 406 15.48 25.93 -35.10
N LYS A 407 15.96 27.04 -34.50
CA LYS A 407 17.24 27.64 -34.92
C LYS A 407 18.40 26.66 -34.75
N LEU A 408 18.44 25.96 -33.62
CA LEU A 408 19.49 24.98 -33.33
C LEU A 408 19.48 23.84 -34.36
N LEU A 409 18.32 23.27 -34.68
CA LEU A 409 18.21 22.23 -35.71
C LEU A 409 18.54 22.75 -37.12
N GLU A 410 18.25 24.02 -37.42
CA GLU A 410 18.65 24.65 -38.69
C GLU A 410 20.16 24.89 -38.79
N GLU A 411 20.89 25.00 -37.68
CA GLU A 411 22.35 25.11 -37.66
C GLU A 411 23.06 23.77 -37.94
N TYR A 412 22.39 22.65 -37.66
CA TYR A 412 22.93 21.29 -37.82
C TYR A 412 22.44 20.57 -39.09
N ASN A 413 21.49 21.16 -39.84
CA ASN A 413 21.04 20.72 -41.16
C ASN A 413 21.89 21.34 -42.28
#